data_AF-A0A925EEN3-F1
#
_entry.id   AF-A0A925EEN3-F1
#
_cell.length_a   1.000
_cell.length_b   1.000
_cell.length_c   1.000
_cell.angle_alpha   90.00
_cell.angle_beta   90.00
_cell.angle_gamma   90.00
#
_symmetry.space_group_name_H-M   'P 1'
#
loop_
_entity.id
_entity.type
_entity.pdbx_description
1 polymer ?
#
loop_
_entity_poly.entity_id
_entity_poly.type
_entity_poly.pdbx_seq_one_letter_code
_entity_poly.pdbx_strand_id
1 'polypeptide(L)'
;MRIRNVLQEYEAKLEPPPESPFPSSRAKAEWKVYENGTRQCKVSVSKLDLPDGTILELILEDRRIAKLTVQNSIARYKQESELGQIVPVVGVNQILQVMYDGKVILAGRLYSE
;
A
#
# COMPACT_ATOMS: atom_id res chain seq x y z
N MET A 1 7.54 -17.25 -20.39
CA MET A 1 7.46 -16.03 -19.55
C MET A 1 6.89 -14.92 -20.41
N ARG A 2 5.61 -14.55 -20.26
CA ARG A 2 5.05 -13.41 -21.00
C ARG A 2 5.57 -12.15 -20.32
N ILE A 3 6.45 -11.43 -20.99
CA ILE A 3 6.87 -10.09 -20.55
C ILE A 3 5.62 -9.22 -20.68
N ARG A 4 5.13 -8.67 -19.57
CA ARG A 4 4.05 -7.67 -19.57
C ARG A 4 4.72 -6.32 -19.52
N ASN A 5 4.53 -5.50 -20.54
CA ASN A 5 5.03 -4.14 -20.54
C ASN A 5 4.19 -3.30 -19.57
N VAL A 6 4.87 -2.52 -18.74
CA VAL A 6 4.26 -1.56 -17.82
C VAL A 6 4.07 -0.26 -18.59
N LEU A 7 2.83 0.24 -18.64
CA LEU A 7 2.49 1.53 -19.25
C LEU A 7 2.61 2.68 -18.26
N GLN A 8 2.21 2.43 -17.01
CA GLN A 8 2.24 3.43 -15.94
C GLN A 8 2.63 2.76 -14.64
N GLU A 9 3.50 3.43 -13.89
CA GLU A 9 3.93 3.03 -12.56
C GLU A 9 3.78 4.21 -11.61
N TYR A 10 3.19 3.93 -10.44
CA TYR A 10 3.11 4.88 -9.34
C TYR A 10 3.68 4.22 -8.10
N GLU A 11 4.50 4.96 -7.37
CA GLU A 11 5.06 4.51 -6.12
C GLU A 11 4.68 5.44 -4.97
N ALA A 12 4.67 4.90 -3.77
CA ALA A 12 4.67 5.71 -2.55
C ALA A 12 5.64 5.12 -1.54
N LYS A 13 6.45 6.00 -0.93
CA LYS A 13 7.24 5.71 0.26
C LYS A 13 6.50 6.31 1.44
N LEU A 14 6.13 5.46 2.39
CA LEU A 14 5.33 5.85 3.53
C LEU A 14 6.19 5.84 4.78
N GLU A 15 6.16 6.96 5.47
CA GLU A 15 6.94 7.23 6.67
C GLU A 15 6.01 7.51 7.86
N PRO A 16 6.46 7.22 9.08
CA PRO A 16 5.65 7.48 10.25
C PRO A 16 5.56 9.01 10.48
N PRO A 17 4.35 9.55 10.70
CA PRO A 17 4.22 10.94 11.15
C PRO A 17 4.87 11.11 12.54
N PRO A 18 5.20 12.35 12.94
CA PRO A 18 5.88 12.63 14.22
C PRO A 18 5.18 12.04 15.47
N GLU A 19 3.85 11.96 15.43
CA GLU A 19 3.00 11.44 16.50
C GLU A 19 2.78 9.91 16.44
N SER A 20 3.37 9.22 15.46
CA SER A 20 3.19 7.78 15.30
C SER A 20 3.83 7.01 16.46
N PRO A 21 3.12 6.02 17.05
CA PRO A 21 3.71 5.13 18.05
C PRO A 21 4.75 4.17 17.45
N PHE A 22 4.93 4.14 16.11
CA PHE A 22 5.84 3.23 15.41
C PHE A 22 6.87 3.98 14.55
N PRO A 23 7.82 4.74 15.14
CA PRO A 23 8.72 5.63 14.41
C PRO A 23 9.75 4.90 13.51
N SER A 24 9.98 3.61 13.75
CA SER A 24 10.89 2.77 12.96
C SER A 24 10.20 2.07 11.79
N SER A 25 8.86 2.02 11.77
CA SER A 25 8.09 1.37 10.72
C SER A 25 8.25 2.09 9.39
N ARG A 26 8.23 1.34 8.30
CA ARG A 26 8.29 1.88 6.94
C ARG A 26 7.39 1.07 6.04
N ALA A 27 6.80 1.72 5.05
CA ALA A 27 6.10 1.02 3.98
C ALA A 27 6.49 1.53 2.59
N LYS A 28 6.43 0.62 1.63
CA LYS A 28 6.49 0.92 0.20
C LYS A 28 5.21 0.41 -0.46
N ALA A 29 4.66 1.21 -1.35
CA ALA A 29 3.52 0.86 -2.17
C ALA A 29 3.83 1.09 -3.64
N GLU A 30 3.29 0.23 -4.51
CA GLU A 30 3.52 0.22 -5.95
C GLU A 30 2.20 -0.10 -6.66
N TRP A 31 1.87 0.71 -7.66
CA TRP A 31 0.78 0.49 -8.58
C TRP A 31 1.30 0.41 -10.00
N LYS A 32 0.90 -0.63 -10.72
CA LYS A 32 1.26 -0.85 -12.12
C LYS A 32 0.02 -0.96 -12.97
N VAL A 33 0.06 -0.31 -14.12
CA VAL A 33 -0.88 -0.52 -15.22
C VAL A 33 -0.09 -1.14 -16.37
N TYR A 34 -0.53 -2.30 -16.83
CA TYR A 34 0.09 -3.03 -17.94
C TYR A 34 -0.60 -2.72 -19.26
N GLU A 35 0.07 -3.00 -20.38
CA GLU A 35 -0.46 -2.78 -21.74
C GLU A 35 -1.79 -3.48 -22.03
N ASN A 36 -2.02 -4.64 -21.42
CA ASN A 36 -3.27 -5.39 -21.56
C ASN A 36 -4.42 -4.83 -20.70
N GLY A 37 -4.23 -3.68 -20.05
CA GLY A 37 -5.20 -3.05 -19.15
C GLY A 37 -5.22 -3.65 -17.75
N THR A 38 -4.41 -4.68 -17.48
CA THR A 38 -4.27 -5.26 -16.14
C THR A 38 -3.67 -4.24 -15.19
N ARG A 39 -4.19 -4.22 -13.96
CA ARG A 39 -3.68 -3.38 -12.89
C ARG A 39 -3.18 -4.24 -11.75
N GLN A 40 -2.12 -3.80 -11.11
CA GLN A 40 -1.58 -4.42 -9.91
C GLN A 40 -1.38 -3.36 -8.83
N CYS A 41 -1.68 -3.74 -7.60
CA CYS A 41 -1.35 -2.99 -6.40
C CYS A 41 -0.55 -3.89 -5.47
N LYS A 42 0.55 -3.37 -4.94
CA LYS A 42 1.37 -4.05 -3.94
C LYS A 42 1.72 -3.08 -2.83
N VAL A 43 1.50 -3.49 -1.59
CA VAL A 43 1.91 -2.75 -0.40
C VAL A 43 2.69 -3.68 0.51
N SER A 44 3.83 -3.19 1.01
CA SER A 44 4.64 -3.89 2.00
C SER A 44 4.95 -2.95 3.14
N VAL A 45 4.52 -3.31 4.33
CA VAL A 45 4.81 -2.64 5.60
C VAL A 45 5.80 -3.50 6.38
N SER A 46 6.78 -2.88 7.01
CA SER A 46 7.88 -3.57 7.68
C SER A 46 8.28 -2.86 8.97
N LYS A 47 9.00 -3.60 9.83
CA LYS A 47 9.43 -3.12 11.16
C LYS A 47 8.22 -2.71 12.00
N LEU A 48 7.17 -3.53 11.96
CA LEU A 48 5.99 -3.37 12.80
C LEU A 48 6.26 -4.04 14.14
N ASP A 49 6.21 -3.27 15.22
CA ASP A 49 6.21 -3.79 16.59
C ASP A 49 4.77 -4.05 17.03
N LEU A 50 4.11 -4.98 16.32
CA LEU A 50 2.71 -5.34 16.52
C LEU A 50 2.59 -6.87 16.58
N PRO A 51 1.67 -7.40 17.41
CA PRO A 51 1.40 -8.83 17.45
C PRO A 51 0.93 -9.36 16.10
N ASP A 52 1.30 -10.61 15.81
CA ASP A 52 0.76 -11.34 14.66
C ASP A 52 -0.77 -11.44 14.75
N GLY A 53 -1.43 -11.35 13.59
CA GLY A 53 -2.89 -11.28 13.49
C GLY A 53 -3.48 -9.89 13.65
N THR A 54 -2.67 -8.88 14.03
CA THR A 54 -3.11 -7.48 14.04
C THR A 54 -3.56 -7.05 12.64
N ILE A 55 -4.68 -6.34 12.57
CA ILE A 55 -5.23 -5.81 11.32
C ILE A 55 -4.86 -4.33 11.19
N LEU A 56 -4.25 -4.00 10.05
CA LEU A 56 -4.00 -2.63 9.59
C LEU A 56 -4.98 -2.28 8.48
N GLU A 57 -5.32 -1.01 8.37
CA GLU A 57 -6.17 -0.50 7.29
C GLU A 57 -5.34 0.35 6.32
N LEU A 58 -5.51 0.09 5.03
CA LEU A 58 -4.92 0.88 3.96
C LEU A 58 -5.95 1.88 3.45
N ILE A 59 -5.67 3.16 3.62
CA ILE A 59 -6.55 4.26 3.23
C ILE A 59 -5.91 5.04 2.10
N LEU A 60 -6.68 5.32 1.04
CA LEU A 60 -6.30 6.19 -0.06
C LEU A 60 -7.34 7.31 -0.16
N GLU A 61 -6.94 8.57 0.04
CA GLU A 61 -7.86 9.73 0.00
C GLU A 61 -9.15 9.46 0.80
N ASP A 62 -9.00 9.17 2.10
CA ASP A 62 -10.09 8.87 3.06
C ASP A 62 -10.94 7.62 2.76
N ARG A 63 -10.59 6.84 1.73
CA ARG A 63 -11.28 5.57 1.41
C ARG A 63 -10.43 4.37 1.78
N ARG A 64 -11.00 3.47 2.58
CA ARG A 64 -10.37 2.19 2.88
C ARG A 64 -10.37 1.29 1.64
N ILE A 65 -9.17 0.98 1.15
CA ILE A 65 -8.98 0.14 -0.04
C ILE A 65 -8.58 -1.30 0.30
N ALA A 66 -7.95 -1.54 1.46
CA ALA A 66 -7.56 -2.87 1.88
C ALA A 66 -7.41 -3.00 3.39
N LYS A 67 -7.40 -4.24 3.86
CA LYS A 67 -6.92 -4.62 5.19
C LYS A 67 -5.64 -5.44 5.03
N LEU A 68 -4.63 -5.18 5.86
CA LEU A 68 -3.42 -5.98 5.91
C LEU A 68 -3.34 -6.69 7.25
N THR A 69 -2.94 -7.96 7.24
CA THR A 69 -2.68 -8.72 8.47
C THR A 69 -1.18 -8.69 8.75
N VAL A 70 -0.82 -8.36 10.00
CA VAL A 70 0.55 -8.44 10.48
C VAL A 70 0.94 -9.90 10.69
N GLN A 71 2.09 -10.29 10.16
CA GLN A 71 2.70 -11.59 10.36
C GLN A 71 4.23 -11.44 10.34
N ASN A 72 4.91 -11.91 11.38
CA ASN A 72 6.35 -11.77 11.56
C ASN A 72 6.83 -10.32 11.39
N SER A 73 6.19 -9.37 12.07
CA SER A 73 6.52 -7.92 12.04
C SER A 73 6.43 -7.25 10.65
N ILE A 74 5.71 -7.88 9.72
CA ILE A 74 5.52 -7.41 8.34
C ILE A 74 4.03 -7.53 8.00
N ALA A 75 3.52 -6.61 7.18
CA ALA A 75 2.20 -6.74 6.58
C ALA A 75 2.33 -6.57 5.06
N ARG A 76 1.76 -7.49 4.29
CA ARG A 76 1.82 -7.44 2.82
C ARG A 76 0.43 -7.51 2.23
N TYR A 77 0.24 -6.76 1.16
CA TYR A 77 -0.95 -6.78 0.35
C TYR A 77 -0.54 -6.83 -1.12
N LYS A 78 -1.19 -7.70 -1.89
CA LYS A 78 -1.04 -7.77 -3.33
C LYS A 78 -2.40 -8.04 -3.95
N GLN A 79 -2.76 -7.25 -4.94
CA GLN A 79 -4.00 -7.40 -5.69
C GLN A 79 -3.71 -7.23 -7.18
N GLU A 80 -4.39 -8.01 -8.02
CA GLU A 80 -4.24 -7.94 -9.48
C GLU A 80 -5.61 -8.09 -10.15
N SER A 81 -5.92 -7.21 -11.10
CA SER A 81 -7.25 -7.15 -11.70
C SER A 81 -7.60 -8.34 -12.60
N GLU A 82 -6.60 -9.11 -13.05
CA GLU A 82 -6.83 -10.34 -13.82
C GLU A 82 -7.56 -11.43 -13.03
N LEU A 83 -7.56 -11.36 -11.70
CA LEU A 83 -8.27 -12.29 -10.83
C LEU A 83 -9.72 -11.86 -10.55
N GLY A 84 -10.27 -10.93 -11.34
CA GLY A 84 -11.62 -10.37 -11.16
C GLY A 84 -11.73 -9.38 -9.99
N GLN A 85 -10.58 -8.94 -9.46
CA GLN A 85 -10.50 -8.06 -8.30
C GLN A 85 -10.44 -6.59 -8.71
N ILE A 86 -11.14 -5.72 -7.98
CA ILE A 86 -11.09 -4.27 -8.22
C ILE A 86 -9.81 -3.70 -7.62
N VAL A 87 -8.88 -3.28 -8.47
CA VAL A 87 -7.68 -2.53 -8.07
C VAL A 87 -7.99 -1.04 -8.14
N PRO A 88 -7.80 -0.27 -7.04
CA PRO A 88 -8.04 1.17 -7.04
C PRO A 88 -7.24 1.90 -8.12
N VAL A 89 -7.89 2.87 -8.77
CA VAL A 89 -7.19 3.83 -9.65
C VAL A 89 -6.48 4.83 -8.75
N VAL A 90 -5.19 5.02 -8.99
CA VAL A 90 -4.37 6.02 -8.27
C VAL A 90 -3.87 7.11 -9.22
N GLY A 91 -3.49 8.24 -8.65
CA GLY A 91 -2.87 9.36 -9.36
C GLY A 91 -1.78 10.03 -8.51
N VAL A 92 -1.01 10.90 -9.15
CA VAL A 92 0.08 11.65 -8.50
C VAL A 92 -0.48 12.56 -7.40
N ASN A 93 0.31 12.73 -6.34
CA ASN A 93 0.02 13.52 -5.13
C ASN A 93 -1.11 13.01 -4.24
N GLN A 94 -1.75 11.89 -4.59
CA GLN A 94 -2.72 11.27 -3.69
C GLN A 94 -2.04 10.74 -2.43
N ILE A 95 -2.73 10.88 -1.30
CA ILE A 95 -2.26 10.49 0.02
C ILE A 95 -2.67 9.03 0.28
N LEU A 96 -1.66 8.21 0.57
CA LEU A 96 -1.82 6.86 1.06
C LEU A 96 -1.45 6.82 2.54
N GLN A 97 -2.32 6.21 3.36
CA GLN A 97 -2.11 6.04 4.79
C GLN A 97 -2.26 4.57 5.18
N VAL A 98 -1.44 4.16 6.15
CA VAL A 98 -1.68 2.94 6.91
C VAL A 98 -2.18 3.35 8.28
N MET A 99 -3.32 2.80 8.67
CA MET A 99 -3.95 3.07 9.96
C MET A 99 -3.95 1.85 10.86
N TYR A 100 -3.83 2.11 12.15
CA TYR A 100 -3.99 1.15 13.22
C TYR A 100 -4.82 1.79 14.33
N ASP A 101 -5.89 1.12 14.74
CA ASP A 101 -6.78 1.59 15.82
C ASP A 101 -7.26 3.04 15.64
N GLY A 102 -7.67 3.38 14.40
CA GLY A 102 -8.14 4.73 14.05
C GLY A 102 -7.05 5.81 13.96
N LYS A 103 -5.77 5.47 14.14
CA LYS A 103 -4.65 6.41 14.04
C LYS A 103 -3.81 6.15 12.80
N VAL A 104 -3.34 7.21 12.17
CA VAL A 104 -2.38 7.12 11.05
C VAL A 104 -1.01 6.75 11.61
N ILE A 105 -0.48 5.60 11.20
CA ILE A 105 0.84 5.12 11.64
C ILE A 105 1.92 5.32 10.59
N LEU A 106 1.54 5.38 9.31
CA LEU A 106 2.42 5.66 8.18
C LEU A 106 1.62 6.46 7.14
N ALA A 107 2.25 7.44 6.51
CA ALA A 107 1.64 8.22 5.43
C ALA A 107 2.67 8.56 4.35
N GLY A 108 2.20 8.75 3.12
CA GLY A 108 3.04 9.11 1.99
C GLY A 108 2.20 9.55 0.79
N ARG A 109 2.85 10.21 -0.16
CA ARG A 109 2.21 10.62 -1.42
C ARG A 109 2.64 9.72 -2.55
N LEU A 110 1.70 9.42 -3.43
CA LEU A 110 1.95 8.75 -4.70
C LEU A 110 2.70 9.69 -5.65
N TYR A 111 3.75 9.18 -6.28
CA TYR A 111 4.48 9.84 -7.37
C TYR A 111 4.55 8.90 -8.57
N SER A 112 4.59 9.45 -9.78
CA SER A 112 4.89 8.66 -10.98
C SER A 112 6.38 8.35 -11.02
N GLU A 113 6.72 7.12 -11.38
CA GLU A 113 8.10 6.72 -11.69
C GLU A 113 8.48 7.05 -13.14
#